data_AF-A0A3N5W1L4-F1
#
_entry.id   AF-A0A3N5W1L4-F1
#
_cell.length_a   1.000
_cell.length_b   1.000
_cell.length_c   1.000
_cell.angle_alpha   90.00
_cell.angle_beta   90.00
_cell.angle_gamma   90.00
#
_symmetry.space_group_name_H-M   'P 1'
#
loop_
_entity.id
_entity.type
_entity.pdbx_description
1 polymer ?
#
loop_
_entity_poly.entity_id
_entity_poly.type
_entity_poly.pdbx_seq_one_letter_code
_entity_poly.pdbx_strand_id
1 'polypeptide(L)'
;MLVLGDGPFEGRGPPAFPPAAAAAAAILLFAFGTPGAAGAQPEPAPTHLLTLALIDPATGAPTAARLSVQGSDGGSLRPSADSLCLFQDALGGYFYADSAATLFVPAGPTRVRAAKGIEYTRFDDTLDVQSDTTVVIELAPWIEPRSGGWVGGEAHAHLAHPPVIYDLDADDALFLLRGEGVRVATFLEHGYLFTGEVDPHGDTDAFFFASEEYRSPIFGHLGLLGLDAFIDPDWGYLGWPLNREIIEEVRGHDHALAVYAHPVPTYDFFDVNDWPGTGLAREIWIDAALGDLDAMEVLSYSNTAVPGFVADTLWHHLWNSGFAVPGIAGTDACPGRGGSYPLGALRGYALVPDPYAPPGDLYDDWIEAVRRG
;
A
#
# COMPACT_ATOMS: atom_id res chain seq x y z
N MET A 1 -27.53 41.39 18.42
CA MET A 1 -28.03 41.68 19.78
C MET A 1 -28.71 40.44 20.32
N LEU A 2 -27.93 39.58 20.98
CA LEU A 2 -28.39 38.60 21.96
C LEU A 2 -27.27 38.51 23.00
N VAL A 3 -27.63 38.64 24.26
CA VAL A 3 -26.72 38.88 25.40
C VAL A 3 -26.23 37.54 25.97
N LEU A 4 -24.95 37.54 26.33
CA LEU A 4 -24.16 36.47 26.95
C LEU A 4 -24.65 36.12 28.36
N GLY A 5 -24.54 34.85 28.73
CA GLY A 5 -24.63 34.38 30.11
C GLY A 5 -23.29 33.81 30.54
N ASP A 6 -22.60 34.53 31.44
CA ASP A 6 -21.35 34.12 32.07
C ASP A 6 -21.57 32.98 33.08
N GLY A 7 -20.76 31.92 32.97
CA GLY A 7 -20.61 30.87 33.98
C GLY A 7 -19.18 30.34 33.96
N PRO A 8 -18.55 30.08 35.13
CA PRO A 8 -17.12 29.83 35.21
C PRO A 8 -16.75 28.44 34.70
N PHE A 9 -15.63 28.38 33.96
CA PHE A 9 -14.90 27.16 33.65
C PHE A 9 -14.33 26.55 34.93
N GLU A 10 -14.86 25.40 35.36
CA GLU A 10 -14.14 24.48 36.23
C GLU A 10 -13.56 23.34 35.39
N GLY A 11 -12.22 23.23 35.41
CA GLY A 11 -11.47 22.24 34.66
C GLY A 11 -11.81 20.82 35.07
N ARG A 12 -12.15 19.99 34.08
CA ARG A 12 -12.14 18.54 34.25
C ARG A 12 -10.74 18.03 33.92
N GLY A 13 -10.05 17.52 34.94
CA GLY A 13 -8.81 16.77 34.80
C GLY A 13 -8.99 15.45 34.04
N PRO A 14 -7.89 14.74 33.76
CA PRO A 14 -7.90 13.52 32.96
C PRO A 14 -8.72 12.40 33.63
N PRO A 15 -9.27 11.45 32.85
CA PRO A 15 -10.09 10.37 33.40
C PRO A 15 -9.26 9.49 34.34
N ALA A 16 -9.78 9.30 35.56
CA ALA A 16 -9.23 8.39 36.56
C ALA A 16 -9.51 6.93 36.19
N PHE A 17 -8.47 6.09 36.28
CA PHE A 17 -8.58 4.63 36.22
C PHE A 17 -9.48 4.09 37.35
N PRO A 18 -10.23 2.99 37.13
CA PRO A 18 -11.00 2.36 38.19
C PRO A 18 -10.09 1.74 39.26
N PRO A 19 -10.52 1.68 40.54
CA PRO A 19 -9.69 1.21 41.63
C PRO A 19 -9.43 -0.29 41.53
N ALA A 20 -8.19 -0.68 41.83
CA ALA A 20 -7.76 -2.06 41.96
C ALA A 20 -8.64 -2.81 42.98
N ALA A 21 -9.35 -3.84 42.51
CA ALA A 21 -10.01 -4.79 43.39
C ALA A 21 -8.94 -5.56 44.18
N ALA A 22 -9.05 -5.53 45.51
CA ALA A 22 -8.22 -6.32 46.41
C ALA A 22 -8.44 -7.82 46.15
N ALA A 23 -7.46 -8.46 45.52
CA ALA A 23 -7.40 -9.91 45.40
C ALA A 23 -7.05 -10.51 46.77
N ALA A 24 -8.01 -11.21 47.37
CA ALA A 24 -7.77 -12.05 48.53
C ALA A 24 -6.73 -13.13 48.16
N ALA A 25 -5.64 -13.21 48.92
CA ALA A 25 -4.64 -14.24 48.77
C ALA A 25 -5.21 -15.61 49.16
N ALA A 26 -5.70 -16.35 48.17
CA ALA A 26 -5.93 -17.78 48.31
C ALA A 26 -4.57 -18.49 48.24
N ILE A 27 -4.11 -19.01 49.37
CA ILE A 27 -2.98 -19.94 49.41
C ILE A 27 -3.42 -21.23 48.71
N LEU A 28 -3.06 -21.38 47.44
CA LEU A 28 -3.13 -22.66 46.73
C LEU A 28 -1.98 -23.53 47.21
N LEU A 29 -2.32 -24.49 48.09
CA LEU A 29 -1.47 -25.63 48.41
C LEU A 29 -1.26 -26.45 47.13
N PHE A 30 -0.07 -26.37 46.54
CA PHE A 30 0.36 -27.29 45.49
C PHE A 30 0.49 -28.69 46.10
N ALA A 31 -0.47 -29.56 45.79
CA ALA A 31 -0.26 -30.99 45.90
C ALA A 31 0.82 -31.37 44.88
N PHE A 32 1.94 -31.93 45.35
CA PHE A 32 2.96 -32.52 44.50
C PHE A 32 2.37 -33.73 43.78
N GLY A 33 1.80 -33.49 42.60
CA GLY A 33 1.49 -34.54 41.63
C GLY A 33 2.80 -35.15 41.14
N THR A 34 2.84 -36.48 41.04
CA THR A 34 3.93 -37.22 40.39
C THR A 34 4.17 -36.65 39.00
N PRO A 35 5.44 -36.49 38.56
CA PRO A 35 5.74 -35.98 37.23
C PRO A 35 5.15 -36.95 36.21
N GLY A 36 4.06 -36.53 35.56
CA GLY A 36 3.59 -37.15 34.33
C GLY A 36 4.72 -37.00 33.32
N ALA A 37 5.04 -38.09 32.60
CA ALA A 37 6.01 -38.07 31.53
C ALA A 37 5.71 -36.88 30.61
N ALA A 38 6.65 -35.94 30.53
CA ALA A 38 6.63 -34.92 29.50
C ALA A 38 6.59 -35.67 28.17
N GLY A 39 5.46 -35.61 27.47
CA GLY A 39 5.36 -36.16 26.12
C GLY A 39 6.49 -35.55 25.30
N ALA A 40 7.35 -36.39 24.73
CA ALA A 40 8.37 -35.94 23.82
C ALA A 40 7.71 -35.03 22.78
N GLN A 41 8.26 -33.83 22.58
CA GLN A 41 7.89 -33.03 21.42
C GLN A 41 8.13 -33.92 20.19
N PRO A 42 7.15 -34.04 19.27
CA PRO A 42 7.37 -34.80 18.05
C PRO A 42 8.66 -34.30 17.38
N GLU A 43 9.49 -35.22 16.88
CA GLU A 43 10.67 -34.81 16.11
C GLU A 43 10.22 -33.87 14.98
N PRO A 44 10.95 -32.78 14.73
CA PRO A 44 10.63 -31.91 13.60
C PRO A 44 10.67 -32.74 12.32
N ALA A 45 9.66 -32.55 11.47
CA ALA A 45 9.60 -33.22 10.18
C ALA A 45 10.90 -32.94 9.40
N PRO A 46 11.40 -33.91 8.61
CA PRO A 46 12.53 -33.66 7.73
C PRO A 46 12.20 -32.49 6.80
N THR A 47 13.18 -31.66 6.48
CA THR A 47 13.02 -30.55 5.54
C THR A 47 13.52 -30.94 4.15
N HIS A 48 12.87 -30.41 3.13
CA HIS A 48 13.21 -30.60 1.72
C HIS A 48 13.33 -29.26 1.01
N LEU A 49 14.16 -29.24 -0.03
CA LEU A 49 14.30 -28.06 -0.87
C LEU A 49 13.11 -27.96 -1.83
N LEU A 50 12.40 -26.83 -1.81
CA LEU A 50 11.39 -26.49 -2.80
C LEU A 50 11.92 -25.36 -3.68
N THR A 51 11.99 -25.59 -4.98
CA THR A 51 12.32 -24.55 -5.98
C THR A 51 11.07 -24.23 -6.80
N LEU A 52 10.69 -22.96 -6.83
CA LEU A 52 9.57 -22.43 -7.59
C LEU A 52 10.13 -21.60 -8.75
N ALA A 53 10.10 -22.12 -9.96
CA ALA A 53 10.53 -21.40 -11.17
C ALA A 53 9.34 -20.64 -11.77
N LEU A 54 9.51 -19.35 -12.01
CA LEU A 54 8.46 -18.43 -12.46
C LEU A 54 8.68 -18.10 -13.93
N ILE A 55 7.70 -18.40 -14.79
CA ILE A 55 7.81 -18.16 -16.23
C ILE A 55 6.57 -17.48 -16.81
N ASP A 56 6.79 -16.68 -17.85
CA ASP A 56 5.77 -16.33 -18.83
C ASP A 56 5.58 -17.53 -19.78
N PRO A 57 4.39 -18.16 -19.82
CA PRO A 57 4.17 -19.34 -20.65
C PRO A 57 4.18 -19.04 -22.16
N ALA A 58 3.98 -17.79 -22.59
CA ALA A 58 3.99 -17.43 -24.01
C ALA A 58 5.41 -17.40 -24.59
N THR A 59 6.37 -16.90 -23.81
CA THR A 59 7.76 -16.72 -24.23
C THR A 59 8.70 -17.79 -23.66
N GLY A 60 8.30 -18.44 -22.57
CA GLY A 60 9.17 -19.30 -21.76
C GLY A 60 10.24 -18.52 -20.97
N ALA A 61 10.19 -17.19 -20.99
CA ALA A 61 11.13 -16.34 -20.29
C ALA A 61 10.83 -16.33 -18.78
N PRO A 62 11.85 -16.20 -17.92
CA PRO A 62 11.65 -15.98 -16.50
C PRO A 62 10.90 -14.68 -16.21
N THR A 63 10.14 -14.63 -15.11
CA THR A 63 9.44 -13.41 -14.66
C THR A 63 9.54 -13.22 -13.15
N ALA A 64 9.50 -11.97 -12.71
CA ALA A 64 9.25 -11.63 -11.31
C ALA A 64 7.78 -11.85 -10.92
N ALA A 65 7.56 -12.21 -9.65
CA ALA A 65 6.24 -12.39 -9.05
C ALA A 65 6.28 -12.30 -7.52
N ARG A 66 5.12 -12.04 -6.92
CA ARG A 66 4.89 -12.23 -5.49
C ARG A 66 4.53 -13.69 -5.18
N LEU A 67 5.10 -14.22 -4.11
CA LEU A 67 4.95 -15.58 -3.62
C LEU A 67 4.49 -15.63 -2.16
N SER A 68 3.69 -16.62 -1.82
CA SER A 68 3.37 -16.98 -0.43
C SER A 68 3.44 -18.49 -0.30
N VAL A 69 4.25 -18.97 0.65
CA VAL A 69 4.47 -20.40 0.88
C VAL A 69 4.14 -20.70 2.35
N GLN A 70 3.24 -21.65 2.57
CA GLN A 70 2.86 -22.13 3.89
C GLN A 70 3.22 -23.61 4.02
N GLY A 71 4.07 -23.95 4.99
CA GLY A 71 4.51 -25.31 5.25
C GLY A 71 3.43 -26.19 5.90
N SER A 72 3.72 -27.49 6.00
CA SER A 72 2.83 -28.48 6.63
C SER A 72 2.68 -28.26 8.15
N ASP A 73 3.58 -27.48 8.75
CA ASP A 73 3.51 -26.99 10.12
C ASP A 73 2.61 -25.74 10.30
N GLY A 74 2.06 -25.22 9.20
CA GLY A 74 1.23 -24.02 9.17
C GLY A 74 1.99 -22.70 9.14
N GLY A 75 3.32 -22.73 9.23
CA GLY A 75 4.17 -21.54 9.21
C GLY A 75 4.31 -20.93 7.83
N SER A 76 4.37 -19.59 7.75
CA SER A 76 4.78 -18.91 6.51
C SER A 76 6.29 -19.04 6.34
N LEU A 77 6.69 -19.44 5.14
CA LEU A 77 8.08 -19.68 4.78
C LEU A 77 8.55 -18.65 3.76
N ARG A 78 9.86 -18.40 3.76
CA ARG A 78 10.56 -17.50 2.85
C ARG A 78 11.96 -18.04 2.56
N PRO A 79 12.61 -17.59 1.47
CA PRO A 79 14.03 -17.88 1.23
C PRO A 79 14.93 -17.48 2.41
N SER A 80 16.15 -18.03 2.47
CA SER A 80 17.12 -17.68 3.52
C SER A 80 17.48 -16.20 3.49
N ALA A 81 17.96 -15.67 4.63
CA ALA A 81 18.19 -14.24 4.85
C ALA A 81 19.16 -13.57 3.85
N ASP A 82 19.99 -14.35 3.16
CA ASP A 82 20.91 -13.85 2.13
C ASP A 82 20.22 -13.45 0.82
N SER A 83 18.91 -13.73 0.68
CA SER A 83 18.08 -13.26 -0.43
C SER A 83 17.21 -12.10 0.05
N LEU A 84 17.43 -10.89 -0.49
CA LEU A 84 16.51 -9.77 -0.29
C LEU A 84 15.18 -10.08 -1.03
N CYS A 85 14.34 -10.88 -0.38
CA CYS A 85 13.04 -11.29 -0.90
C CYS A 85 11.91 -10.34 -0.47
N LEU A 86 12.24 -9.27 0.27
CA LEU A 86 11.31 -8.25 0.73
C LEU A 86 10.05 -8.84 1.39
N PHE A 87 10.27 -9.74 2.36
CA PHE A 87 9.19 -10.45 3.03
C PHE A 87 8.27 -9.50 3.79
N GLN A 88 6.96 -9.70 3.64
CA GLN A 88 5.92 -8.95 4.32
C GLN A 88 5.05 -9.91 5.13
N ASP A 89 4.71 -9.57 6.37
CA ASP A 89 3.85 -10.41 7.22
C ASP A 89 2.35 -10.30 6.90
N ALA A 90 1.95 -9.29 6.12
CA ALA A 90 0.59 -9.11 5.64
C ALA A 90 0.10 -10.32 4.83
N LEU A 91 -1.22 -10.50 4.76
CA LEU A 91 -1.87 -11.62 4.03
C LEU A 91 -1.40 -13.03 4.48
N GLY A 92 -0.87 -13.14 5.70
CA GLY A 92 -0.33 -14.39 6.25
C GLY A 92 1.08 -14.71 5.77
N GLY A 93 1.82 -13.72 5.27
CA GLY A 93 3.20 -13.86 4.83
C GLY A 93 3.33 -13.99 3.32
N TYR A 94 4.08 -13.08 2.70
CA TYR A 94 4.47 -13.15 1.30
C TYR A 94 5.87 -12.56 1.08
N PHE A 95 6.47 -12.83 -0.06
CA PHE A 95 7.75 -12.29 -0.49
C PHE A 95 7.78 -12.18 -2.02
N TYR A 96 8.80 -11.54 -2.58
CA TYR A 96 9.00 -11.45 -4.01
C TYR A 96 10.17 -12.31 -4.45
N ALA A 97 10.09 -12.78 -5.69
CA ALA A 97 11.20 -13.45 -6.36
C ALA A 97 11.27 -13.01 -7.81
N ASP A 98 12.49 -12.87 -8.32
CA ASP A 98 12.76 -12.72 -9.73
C ASP A 98 13.21 -14.08 -10.28
N SER A 99 12.52 -14.56 -11.31
CA SER A 99 12.79 -15.82 -12.02
C SER A 99 12.55 -17.10 -11.21
N ALA A 100 13.01 -17.19 -9.96
CA ALA A 100 12.76 -18.34 -9.10
C ALA A 100 12.94 -18.03 -7.62
N ALA A 101 12.27 -18.82 -6.77
CA ALA A 101 12.52 -18.87 -5.33
C ALA A 101 12.94 -20.26 -4.91
N THR A 102 13.89 -20.35 -3.98
CA THR A 102 14.28 -21.63 -3.37
C THR A 102 14.25 -21.50 -1.85
N LEU A 103 13.57 -22.43 -1.18
CA LEU A 103 13.41 -22.43 0.28
C LEU A 103 13.26 -23.85 0.83
N PHE A 104 13.63 -24.02 2.10
CA PHE A 104 13.41 -25.27 2.82
C PHE A 104 11.97 -25.32 3.34
N VAL A 105 11.29 -26.43 3.11
CA VAL A 105 9.93 -26.69 3.59
C VAL A 105 9.90 -27.99 4.41
N PRO A 106 9.10 -28.08 5.49
CA PRO A 106 8.89 -29.36 6.17
C PRO A 106 8.20 -30.36 5.22
N ALA A 107 8.54 -31.64 5.34
CA ALA A 107 7.89 -32.68 4.56
C ALA A 107 6.36 -32.68 4.76
N GLY A 108 5.62 -32.86 3.67
CA GLY A 108 4.16 -32.89 3.66
C GLY A 108 3.49 -31.78 2.85
N PRO A 109 2.18 -31.56 3.10
CA PRO A 109 1.38 -30.57 2.38
C PRO A 109 1.93 -29.16 2.55
N THR A 110 2.32 -28.54 1.44
CA THR A 110 2.85 -27.17 1.37
C THR A 110 1.97 -26.36 0.43
N ARG A 111 1.28 -25.34 0.94
CA ARG A 111 0.47 -24.46 0.11
C ARG A 111 1.33 -23.37 -0.51
N VAL A 112 1.29 -23.27 -1.84
CA VAL A 112 2.04 -22.29 -2.62
C VAL A 112 1.07 -21.40 -3.38
N ARG A 113 1.26 -20.09 -3.26
CA ARG A 113 0.56 -19.06 -4.01
C ARG A 113 1.55 -18.19 -4.76
N ALA A 114 1.26 -17.88 -6.02
CA ALA A 114 2.03 -16.94 -6.84
C ALA A 114 1.10 -15.99 -7.60
N ALA A 115 1.47 -14.72 -7.70
CA ALA A 115 0.74 -13.71 -8.48
C ALA A 115 1.70 -12.65 -9.05
N LYS A 116 1.39 -12.15 -10.24
CA LYS A 116 2.02 -10.98 -10.87
C LYS A 116 1.00 -9.85 -11.00
N GLY A 117 0.48 -9.39 -9.86
CA GLY A 117 -0.64 -8.45 -9.83
C GLY A 117 -1.97 -8.99 -10.37
N ILE A 118 -2.86 -8.04 -10.71
CA ILE A 118 -4.25 -8.34 -11.08
C ILE A 118 -4.45 -8.61 -12.57
N GLU A 119 -3.46 -8.35 -13.42
CA GLU A 119 -3.55 -8.54 -14.89
C GLU A 119 -3.13 -9.95 -15.33
N TYR A 120 -2.62 -10.75 -14.41
CA TYR A 120 -2.07 -12.08 -14.67
C TYR A 120 -2.83 -13.18 -13.92
N THR A 121 -2.79 -14.40 -14.44
CA THR A 121 -3.32 -15.58 -13.77
C THR A 121 -2.56 -15.81 -12.47
N ARG A 122 -3.26 -16.31 -11.44
CA ARG A 122 -2.64 -16.69 -10.16
C ARG A 122 -2.43 -18.19 -10.08
N PHE A 123 -1.37 -18.60 -9.40
CA PHE A 123 -1.17 -19.96 -8.91
C PHE A 123 -1.60 -20.03 -7.45
N ASP A 124 -2.37 -21.06 -7.07
CA ASP A 124 -2.78 -21.33 -5.69
C ASP A 124 -3.06 -22.82 -5.56
N ASP A 125 -2.09 -23.57 -5.05
CA ASP A 125 -2.18 -25.03 -4.96
C ASP A 125 -1.48 -25.57 -3.69
N THR A 126 -1.80 -26.81 -3.33
CA THR A 126 -1.14 -27.54 -2.24
C THR A 126 -0.31 -28.68 -2.82
N LEU A 127 1.00 -28.58 -2.64
CA LEU A 127 1.98 -29.56 -3.09
C LEU A 127 2.28 -30.52 -1.94
N ASP A 128 2.29 -31.83 -2.19
CA ASP A 128 2.78 -32.79 -1.19
C ASP A 128 4.29 -33.00 -1.36
N VAL A 129 5.10 -32.28 -0.57
CA VAL A 129 6.56 -32.25 -0.71
C VAL A 129 7.19 -33.33 0.18
N GLN A 130 7.62 -34.44 -0.42
CA GLN A 130 8.23 -35.59 0.28
C GLN A 130 9.73 -35.77 -0.01
N SER A 131 10.27 -34.95 -0.92
CA SER A 131 11.68 -34.89 -1.32
C SER A 131 11.96 -33.53 -1.95
N ASP A 132 13.22 -33.22 -2.24
CA ASP A 132 13.56 -32.03 -3.02
C ASP A 132 12.73 -31.97 -4.31
N THR A 133 12.09 -30.83 -4.55
CA THR A 133 11.04 -30.68 -5.55
C THR A 133 11.23 -29.36 -6.31
N THR A 134 11.05 -29.41 -7.62
CA THR A 134 11.00 -28.21 -8.46
C THR A 134 9.64 -28.12 -9.13
N VAL A 135 9.00 -26.95 -9.02
CA VAL A 135 7.72 -26.65 -9.67
C VAL A 135 7.91 -25.47 -10.60
N VAL A 136 7.43 -25.62 -11.83
CA VAL A 136 7.31 -24.52 -12.79
C VAL A 136 5.94 -23.90 -12.61
N ILE A 137 5.91 -22.59 -12.35
CA ILE A 137 4.71 -21.79 -12.17
C ILE A 137 4.60 -20.86 -13.38
N GLU A 138 3.53 -21.03 -14.13
CA GLU A 138 3.20 -20.22 -15.30
C GLU A 138 2.28 -19.06 -14.89
N LEU A 139 2.68 -17.83 -15.23
CA LEU A 139 1.90 -16.61 -14.95
C LEU A 139 1.56 -15.95 -16.29
N ALA A 140 0.42 -16.31 -16.87
CA ALA A 140 -0.04 -15.74 -18.13
C ALA A 140 -0.82 -14.44 -17.89
N PRO A 141 -0.67 -13.41 -18.73
CA PRO A 141 -1.63 -12.32 -18.75
C PRO A 141 -3.01 -12.87 -19.14
N TRP A 142 -4.06 -12.49 -18.40
CA TRP A 142 -5.45 -12.82 -18.77
C TRP A 142 -6.18 -11.65 -19.43
N ILE A 143 -5.57 -10.46 -19.36
CA ILE A 143 -6.00 -9.23 -20.00
C ILE A 143 -4.77 -8.49 -20.53
N GLU A 144 -4.91 -7.73 -21.61
CA GLU A 144 -3.86 -6.84 -22.13
C GLU A 144 -4.45 -5.43 -22.33
N PRO A 145 -4.52 -4.62 -21.26
CA PRO A 145 -5.16 -3.30 -21.28
C PRO A 145 -4.54 -2.36 -22.31
N ARG A 146 -3.22 -2.46 -22.54
CA ARG A 146 -2.49 -1.57 -23.45
C ARG A 146 -2.93 -1.73 -24.89
N SER A 147 -3.37 -2.93 -25.29
CA SER A 147 -3.94 -3.16 -26.63
C SER A 147 -5.20 -2.31 -26.89
N GLY A 148 -5.86 -1.86 -25.83
CA GLY A 148 -7.01 -0.95 -25.87
C GLY A 148 -6.69 0.50 -25.49
N GLY A 149 -5.40 0.88 -25.36
CA GLY A 149 -4.98 2.22 -24.94
C GLY A 149 -4.96 2.44 -23.42
N TRP A 150 -5.30 1.44 -22.62
CA TRP A 150 -5.37 1.59 -21.16
C TRP A 150 -4.05 1.24 -20.49
N VAL A 151 -3.62 2.07 -19.55
CA VAL A 151 -2.42 1.85 -18.73
C VAL A 151 -2.80 1.87 -17.25
N GLY A 152 -2.54 0.73 -16.58
CA GLY A 152 -2.71 0.59 -15.14
C GLY A 152 -1.55 1.22 -14.37
N GLY A 153 -1.84 2.00 -13.33
CA GLY A 153 -0.84 2.68 -12.53
C GLY A 153 -1.14 2.75 -11.04
N GLU A 154 -0.07 2.72 -10.25
CA GLU A 154 -0.06 2.94 -8.80
C GLU A 154 0.12 4.44 -8.53
N ALA A 155 -0.90 5.10 -7.98
CA ALA A 155 -0.84 6.55 -7.76
C ALA A 155 -0.15 6.94 -6.44
N HIS A 156 -0.06 6.02 -5.48
CA HIS A 156 0.41 6.31 -4.13
C HIS A 156 1.04 5.06 -3.51
N ALA A 157 2.36 5.04 -3.48
CA ALA A 157 3.13 4.11 -2.66
C ALA A 157 4.30 4.84 -1.98
N HIS A 158 5.02 4.16 -1.10
CA HIS A 158 6.19 4.68 -0.39
C HIS A 158 7.37 3.71 -0.42
N LEU A 159 8.55 4.20 -0.78
CA LEU A 159 9.85 3.57 -0.62
C LEU A 159 10.32 3.69 0.83
N ALA A 160 10.22 4.88 1.44
CA ALA A 160 10.71 5.10 2.80
C ALA A 160 9.66 5.76 3.70
N HIS A 161 8.85 4.90 4.32
CA HIS A 161 7.89 5.32 5.34
C HIS A 161 8.16 4.64 6.68
N PRO A 162 8.52 5.38 7.76
CA PRO A 162 8.79 4.80 9.08
C PRO A 162 7.59 4.01 9.64
N PRO A 163 7.82 2.89 10.36
CA PRO A 163 9.12 2.31 10.71
C PRO A 163 9.77 1.54 9.55
N VAL A 164 11.07 1.78 9.29
CA VAL A 164 11.79 1.16 8.16
C VAL A 164 12.51 -0.12 8.61
N ILE A 165 12.20 -1.24 7.94
CA ILE A 165 12.86 -2.55 8.08
C ILE A 165 13.77 -2.82 6.86
N TYR A 166 13.30 -2.45 5.67
CA TYR A 166 14.06 -2.52 4.42
C TYR A 166 14.36 -1.10 3.95
N ASP A 167 15.64 -0.80 3.73
CA ASP A 167 16.09 0.41 3.07
C ASP A 167 16.03 0.15 1.57
N LEU A 168 14.99 0.69 0.90
CA LEU A 168 14.67 0.38 -0.49
C LEU A 168 15.30 1.43 -1.42
N ASP A 169 15.93 0.95 -2.49
CA ASP A 169 16.41 1.81 -3.57
C ASP A 169 15.52 1.72 -4.85
N ALA A 170 15.97 2.36 -5.93
CA ALA A 170 15.26 2.37 -7.20
C ALA A 170 15.15 0.96 -7.83
N ASP A 171 16.17 0.11 -7.68
CA ASP A 171 16.15 -1.25 -8.23
C ASP A 171 15.15 -2.11 -7.44
N ASP A 172 15.06 -1.93 -6.12
CA ASP A 172 14.04 -2.56 -5.28
C ASP A 172 12.62 -2.12 -5.66
N ALA A 173 12.42 -0.82 -5.93
CA ALA A 173 11.15 -0.28 -6.39
C ALA A 173 10.69 -0.97 -7.68
N LEU A 174 11.59 -1.05 -8.68
CA LEU A 174 11.31 -1.69 -9.96
C LEU A 174 11.10 -3.20 -9.82
N PHE A 175 11.82 -3.85 -8.91
CA PHE A 175 11.61 -5.26 -8.59
C PHE A 175 10.19 -5.52 -8.07
N LEU A 176 9.70 -4.69 -7.15
CA LEU A 176 8.34 -4.78 -6.64
C LEU A 176 7.29 -4.52 -7.73
N LEU A 177 7.49 -3.47 -8.55
CA LEU A 177 6.59 -3.14 -9.66
C LEU A 177 6.50 -4.28 -10.69
N ARG A 178 7.63 -4.84 -11.10
CA ARG A 178 7.68 -6.00 -12.00
C ARG A 178 7.04 -7.23 -11.36
N GLY A 179 7.21 -7.41 -10.05
CA GLY A 179 6.59 -8.46 -9.26
C GLY A 179 5.07 -8.36 -9.16
N GLU A 180 4.50 -7.14 -9.20
CA GLU A 180 3.06 -6.89 -9.20
C GLU A 180 2.49 -6.53 -10.58
N GLY A 181 3.30 -6.65 -11.64
CA GLY A 181 2.89 -6.31 -13.00
C GLY A 181 2.36 -4.88 -13.10
N VAL A 182 2.96 -3.94 -12.38
CA VAL A 182 2.63 -2.52 -12.39
C VAL A 182 3.64 -1.81 -13.28
N ARG A 183 3.15 -1.00 -14.21
CA ARG A 183 4.00 -0.33 -15.18
C ARG A 183 4.38 1.08 -14.77
N VAL A 184 3.39 1.85 -14.32
CA VAL A 184 3.54 3.25 -13.92
C VAL A 184 3.27 3.32 -12.42
N ALA A 185 4.17 3.96 -11.68
CA ALA A 185 3.93 4.23 -10.28
C ALA A 185 4.36 5.64 -9.89
N THR A 186 3.68 6.21 -8.91
CA THR A 186 4.18 7.36 -8.17
C THR A 186 4.50 6.93 -6.75
N PHE A 187 5.75 7.12 -6.35
CA PHE A 187 6.16 7.01 -4.96
C PHE A 187 6.10 8.39 -4.34
N LEU A 188 5.28 8.56 -3.31
CA LEU A 188 5.04 9.86 -2.69
C LEU A 188 5.88 9.97 -1.43
N GLU A 189 6.98 10.72 -1.50
CA GLU A 189 8.00 10.70 -0.47
C GLU A 189 8.09 12.01 0.30
N HIS A 190 8.96 12.00 1.31
CA HIS A 190 9.52 13.21 1.89
C HIS A 190 10.74 13.65 1.09
N GLY A 191 11.07 14.94 1.16
CA GLY A 191 11.95 15.63 0.19
C GLY A 191 13.34 15.04 -0.09
N TYR A 192 13.86 14.10 0.71
CA TYR A 192 15.15 13.46 0.42
C TYR A 192 15.09 12.34 -0.64
N LEU A 193 13.90 11.82 -0.97
CA LEU A 193 13.69 10.85 -2.05
C LEU A 193 12.95 11.45 -3.25
N PHE A 194 12.57 12.73 -3.18
CA PHE A 194 11.99 13.44 -4.30
C PHE A 194 12.97 13.51 -5.48
N THR A 195 12.52 13.10 -6.66
CA THR A 195 13.32 13.22 -7.90
C THR A 195 12.82 14.34 -8.79
N GLY A 196 11.50 14.56 -8.84
CA GLY A 196 10.87 15.53 -9.73
C GLY A 196 10.89 15.14 -11.22
N GLU A 197 11.27 13.89 -11.50
CA GLU A 197 11.31 13.28 -12.82
C GLU A 197 11.15 11.76 -12.70
N VAL A 198 10.86 11.10 -13.83
CA VAL A 198 10.87 9.64 -13.90
C VAL A 198 12.25 9.11 -13.55
N ASP A 199 12.32 8.12 -12.67
CA ASP A 199 13.60 7.55 -12.23
C ASP A 199 14.34 6.87 -13.41
N PRO A 200 15.65 7.15 -13.59
CA PRO A 200 16.41 6.67 -14.74
C PRO A 200 16.68 5.16 -14.75
N HIS A 201 16.42 4.43 -13.66
CA HIS A 201 16.54 2.96 -13.63
C HIS A 201 15.33 2.28 -14.30
N GLY A 202 14.23 3.00 -14.46
CA GLY A 202 13.01 2.50 -15.10
C GLY A 202 13.17 2.19 -16.59
N ASP A 203 12.27 1.37 -17.11
CA ASP A 203 12.20 0.98 -18.51
C ASP A 203 10.75 0.97 -19.02
N THR A 204 10.54 0.43 -20.22
CA THR A 204 9.20 0.38 -20.82
C THR A 204 8.24 -0.60 -20.12
N ASP A 205 8.74 -1.53 -19.32
CA ASP A 205 7.93 -2.53 -18.61
C ASP A 205 7.55 -2.07 -17.20
N ALA A 206 8.45 -1.35 -16.51
CA ALA A 206 8.19 -0.73 -15.23
C ALA A 206 9.04 0.53 -15.04
N PHE A 207 8.42 1.61 -14.59
CA PHE A 207 9.09 2.84 -14.18
C PHE A 207 8.25 3.53 -13.11
N PHE A 208 8.87 4.50 -12.44
CA PHE A 208 8.19 5.29 -11.43
C PHE A 208 8.66 6.73 -11.42
N PHE A 209 7.86 7.57 -10.79
CA PHE A 209 8.17 8.96 -10.49
C PHE A 209 8.16 9.13 -8.97
N ALA A 210 9.22 9.66 -8.38
CA ALA A 210 9.24 9.97 -6.95
C ALA A 210 8.85 11.43 -6.73
N SER A 211 7.68 11.61 -6.13
CA SER A 211 7.04 12.91 -5.87
C SER A 211 6.73 13.06 -4.38
N GLU A 212 5.68 13.79 -4.00
CA GLU A 212 5.45 14.22 -2.63
C GLU A 212 4.05 13.82 -2.11
N GLU A 213 3.96 13.34 -0.86
CA GLU A 213 2.69 13.32 -0.11
C GLU A 213 2.71 14.49 0.88
N TYR A 214 1.96 15.55 0.57
CA TYR A 214 1.73 16.64 1.51
C TYR A 214 0.73 16.21 2.59
N ARG A 215 1.07 16.45 3.85
CA ARG A 215 0.28 15.97 4.99
C ARG A 215 -0.20 17.12 5.85
N SER A 216 -1.49 17.44 5.77
CA SER A 216 -2.13 18.33 6.72
C SER A 216 -2.68 17.54 7.91
N PRO A 217 -2.33 17.89 9.17
CA PRO A 217 -2.88 17.23 10.35
C PRO A 217 -4.39 17.48 10.54
N ILE A 218 -4.98 18.43 9.80
CA ILE A 218 -6.39 18.81 9.92
C ILE A 218 -7.15 18.56 8.62
N PHE A 219 -6.60 18.94 7.47
CA PHE A 219 -7.34 19.00 6.21
C PHE A 219 -7.27 17.71 5.37
N GLY A 220 -6.45 16.76 5.80
CA GLY A 220 -6.21 15.48 5.12
C GLY A 220 -4.94 15.52 4.28
N HIS A 221 -4.60 14.39 3.70
CA HIS A 221 -3.37 14.25 2.91
C HIS A 221 -3.64 14.49 1.42
N LEU A 222 -2.63 14.99 0.73
CA LEU A 222 -2.61 15.14 -0.73
C LEU A 222 -1.44 14.36 -1.30
N GLY A 223 -1.71 13.50 -2.29
CA GLY A 223 -0.68 13.01 -3.18
C GLY A 223 -0.46 14.01 -4.30
N LEU A 224 0.77 14.53 -4.39
CA LEU A 224 1.15 15.52 -5.39
C LEU A 224 1.91 14.78 -6.50
N LEU A 225 1.23 14.46 -7.59
CA LEU A 225 1.80 13.67 -8.69
C LEU A 225 2.48 14.61 -9.70
N GLY A 226 3.60 14.20 -10.30
CA GLY A 226 4.24 14.93 -11.40
C GLY A 226 4.82 16.31 -11.07
N LEU A 227 5.17 16.56 -9.81
CA LEU A 227 5.86 17.79 -9.43
C LEU A 227 7.26 17.83 -10.04
N ASP A 228 7.63 18.94 -10.69
CA ASP A 228 9.00 19.17 -11.20
C ASP A 228 9.93 19.82 -10.14
N ALA A 229 9.37 20.30 -9.03
CA ALA A 229 10.09 20.80 -7.88
C ALA A 229 9.28 20.53 -6.60
N PHE A 230 10.00 20.27 -5.51
CA PHE A 230 9.41 19.99 -4.20
C PHE A 230 8.66 21.22 -3.65
N ILE A 231 7.52 20.99 -2.99
CA ILE A 231 6.73 22.05 -2.36
C ILE A 231 7.02 22.06 -0.85
N ASP A 232 7.43 23.21 -0.32
CA ASP A 232 7.67 23.40 1.11
C ASP A 232 6.53 24.21 1.75
N PRO A 233 5.99 23.80 2.92
CA PRO A 233 6.40 22.63 3.70
C PRO A 233 5.71 21.33 3.25
N ASP A 234 6.41 20.20 3.34
CA ASP A 234 5.84 18.85 3.10
C ASP A 234 4.98 18.32 4.24
N TRP A 235 4.87 19.10 5.32
CA TRP A 235 4.05 18.82 6.48
C TRP A 235 3.38 20.09 7.01
N GLY A 236 2.06 20.05 7.16
CA GLY A 236 1.28 21.13 7.73
C GLY A 236 1.37 21.21 9.25
N TYR A 237 1.27 22.41 9.80
CA TYR A 237 1.03 22.65 11.23
C TYR A 237 -0.43 23.02 11.47
N LEU A 238 -0.84 23.14 12.75
CA LEU A 238 -2.23 23.37 13.19
C LEU A 238 -3.03 24.37 12.31
N GLY A 239 -3.66 23.87 11.25
CA GLY A 239 -4.49 24.63 10.32
C GLY A 239 -3.74 25.42 9.23
N TRP A 240 -2.46 25.15 8.95
CA TRP A 240 -1.70 25.81 7.88
C TRP A 240 -0.52 24.96 7.36
N PRO A 241 -0.24 24.93 6.05
CA PRO A 241 -1.09 25.43 4.97
C PRO A 241 -2.45 24.74 4.87
N LEU A 242 -3.41 25.44 4.27
CA LEU A 242 -4.64 24.79 3.77
C LEU A 242 -4.27 23.85 2.62
N ASN A 243 -5.05 22.78 2.41
CA ASN A 243 -4.85 21.93 1.24
C ASN A 243 -5.04 22.74 -0.04
N ARG A 244 -5.98 23.70 -0.05
CA ARG A 244 -6.16 24.65 -1.14
C ARG A 244 -4.88 25.40 -1.52
N GLU A 245 -4.12 25.88 -0.54
CA GLU A 245 -2.88 26.65 -0.81
C GLU A 245 -1.86 25.76 -1.53
N ILE A 246 -1.72 24.51 -1.09
CA ILE A 246 -0.86 23.52 -1.76
C ILE A 246 -1.37 23.19 -3.17
N ILE A 247 -2.68 22.99 -3.34
CA ILE A 247 -3.28 22.76 -4.67
C ILE A 247 -3.03 23.94 -5.61
N GLU A 248 -3.08 25.17 -5.11
CA GLU A 248 -2.75 26.36 -5.90
C GLU A 248 -1.27 26.40 -6.31
N GLU A 249 -0.35 25.94 -5.46
CA GLU A 249 1.07 25.83 -5.79
C GLU A 249 1.35 24.73 -6.83
N VAL A 250 0.68 23.57 -6.72
CA VAL A 250 0.77 22.45 -7.67
C VAL A 250 0.44 22.89 -9.11
N ARG A 251 -0.51 23.83 -9.27
CA ARG A 251 -0.86 24.40 -10.59
C ARG A 251 0.24 25.25 -11.23
N GLY A 252 1.28 25.59 -10.48
CA GLY A 252 2.48 26.26 -10.99
C GLY A 252 3.41 25.32 -11.76
N HIS A 253 3.19 24.01 -11.69
CA HIS A 253 3.99 22.98 -12.38
C HIS A 253 3.31 22.52 -13.67
N ASP A 254 4.10 22.18 -14.68
CA ASP A 254 3.59 21.92 -16.05
C ASP A 254 2.70 20.67 -16.12
N HIS A 255 3.05 19.61 -15.39
CA HIS A 255 2.42 18.28 -15.48
C HIS A 255 2.05 17.70 -14.11
N ALA A 256 1.62 18.54 -13.16
CA ALA A 256 1.33 18.10 -11.81
C ALA A 256 -0.17 18.04 -11.45
N LEU A 257 -0.54 17.12 -10.55
CA LEU A 257 -1.89 16.97 -9.99
C LEU A 257 -1.87 16.94 -8.49
N ALA A 258 -2.89 17.53 -7.88
CA ALA A 258 -3.19 17.33 -6.47
C ALA A 258 -4.33 16.32 -6.30
N VAL A 259 -4.00 15.15 -5.78
CA VAL A 259 -4.94 14.07 -5.50
C VAL A 259 -5.20 14.02 -4.01
N TYR A 260 -6.46 14.03 -3.58
CA TYR A 260 -6.75 13.73 -2.17
C TYR A 260 -6.41 12.26 -1.88
N ALA A 261 -5.37 12.04 -1.08
CA ALA A 261 -4.90 10.73 -0.68
C ALA A 261 -5.81 10.18 0.43
N HIS A 262 -6.16 8.89 0.32
CA HIS A 262 -6.97 8.11 1.26
C HIS A 262 -7.97 8.94 2.09
N PRO A 263 -8.93 9.64 1.43
CA PRO A 263 -9.65 10.77 2.03
C PRO A 263 -10.59 10.41 3.18
N VAL A 264 -10.84 9.11 3.42
CA VAL A 264 -11.73 8.62 4.47
C VAL A 264 -11.01 7.54 5.30
N PRO A 265 -9.94 7.87 6.03
CA PRO A 265 -9.21 6.89 6.85
C PRO A 265 -9.95 6.59 8.16
N THR A 266 -10.91 7.43 8.56
CA THR A 266 -11.80 7.27 9.71
C THR A 266 -13.15 7.94 9.48
N TYR A 267 -14.10 7.72 10.39
CA TYR A 267 -15.38 8.45 10.46
C TYR A 267 -15.43 9.46 11.60
N ASP A 268 -14.43 9.47 12.49
CA ASP A 268 -14.38 10.45 13.56
C ASP A 268 -13.92 11.80 12.99
N PHE A 269 -14.88 12.59 12.54
CA PHE A 269 -14.63 13.92 11.99
C PHE A 269 -13.88 14.83 12.98
N PHE A 270 -14.05 14.62 14.29
CA PHE A 270 -13.45 15.45 15.33
C PHE A 270 -12.09 14.94 15.83
N ASP A 271 -11.65 13.77 15.38
CA ASP A 271 -10.30 13.27 15.67
C ASP A 271 -9.27 13.99 14.79
N VAL A 272 -8.61 14.99 15.35
CA VAL A 272 -7.59 15.82 14.67
C VAL A 272 -6.20 15.68 15.30
N ASN A 273 -6.03 14.74 16.24
CA ASN A 273 -4.81 14.66 17.03
C ASN A 273 -3.88 13.54 16.57
N ASP A 274 -4.43 12.42 16.15
CA ASP A 274 -3.67 11.21 15.81
C ASP A 274 -4.14 10.60 14.49
N TRP A 275 -3.27 9.79 13.88
CA TRP A 275 -3.69 8.89 12.80
C TRP A 275 -4.70 7.86 13.34
N PRO A 276 -5.79 7.53 12.62
CA PRO A 276 -6.15 7.97 11.27
C PRO A 276 -6.85 9.33 11.14
N GLY A 277 -7.26 9.96 12.24
CA GLY A 277 -7.99 11.23 12.22
C GLY A 277 -7.31 12.37 11.45
N THR A 278 -5.98 12.46 11.52
CA THR A 278 -5.21 13.48 10.80
C THR A 278 -5.28 13.36 9.27
N GLY A 279 -5.51 12.15 8.73
CA GLY A 279 -5.60 11.93 7.29
C GLY A 279 -6.98 12.26 6.68
N LEU A 280 -8.01 12.49 7.51
CA LEU A 280 -9.37 12.71 7.02
C LEU A 280 -9.47 14.00 6.18
N ALA A 281 -9.98 13.87 4.96
CA ALA A 281 -10.10 14.95 3.98
C ALA A 281 -11.22 15.93 4.34
N ARG A 282 -10.99 16.80 5.33
CA ARG A 282 -12.02 17.73 5.84
C ARG A 282 -12.30 18.89 4.89
N GLU A 283 -11.32 19.28 4.08
CA GLU A 283 -11.43 20.43 3.17
C GLU A 283 -11.98 20.04 1.78
N ILE A 284 -12.07 18.75 1.47
CA ILE A 284 -12.40 18.24 0.12
C ILE A 284 -13.71 18.79 -0.47
N TRP A 285 -14.73 19.04 0.35
CA TRP A 285 -16.00 19.59 -0.12
C TRP A 285 -15.88 21.05 -0.56
N ILE A 286 -15.01 21.81 0.11
CA ILE A 286 -14.74 23.21 -0.21
C ILE A 286 -13.93 23.26 -1.50
N ASP A 287 -12.87 22.44 -1.60
CA ASP A 287 -12.01 22.38 -2.78
C ASP A 287 -12.77 21.89 -4.02
N ALA A 288 -13.63 20.88 -3.86
CA ALA A 288 -14.52 20.43 -4.94
C ALA A 288 -15.49 21.53 -5.39
N ALA A 289 -16.05 22.31 -4.46
CA ALA A 289 -16.97 23.41 -4.78
C ALA A 289 -16.28 24.59 -5.47
N LEU A 290 -14.99 24.78 -5.22
CA LEU A 290 -14.18 25.84 -5.83
C LEU A 290 -13.53 25.40 -7.15
N GLY A 291 -13.67 24.12 -7.52
CA GLY A 291 -13.11 23.55 -8.74
C GLY A 291 -11.60 23.32 -8.65
N ASP A 292 -11.09 23.14 -7.43
CA ASP A 292 -9.66 22.97 -7.18
C ASP A 292 -9.20 21.52 -7.18
N LEU A 293 -10.13 20.58 -7.03
CA LEU A 293 -9.81 19.17 -6.92
C LEU A 293 -9.53 18.51 -8.28
N ASP A 294 -8.29 18.06 -8.51
CA ASP A 294 -7.91 17.31 -9.72
C ASP A 294 -8.38 15.85 -9.69
N ALA A 295 -8.22 15.15 -8.56
CA ALA A 295 -8.73 13.79 -8.37
C ALA A 295 -8.80 13.41 -6.88
N MET A 296 -9.41 12.27 -6.56
CA MET A 296 -9.34 11.67 -5.22
C MET A 296 -9.09 10.17 -5.28
N GLU A 297 -8.43 9.63 -4.27
CA GLU A 297 -8.31 8.20 -4.08
C GLU A 297 -9.64 7.58 -3.63
N VAL A 298 -10.23 6.78 -4.51
CA VAL A 298 -11.44 6.01 -4.23
C VAL A 298 -11.09 4.69 -3.55
N LEU A 299 -9.91 4.14 -3.83
CA LEU A 299 -9.40 2.91 -3.25
C LEU A 299 -7.99 3.14 -2.71
N SER A 300 -7.80 2.82 -1.43
CA SER A 300 -6.51 2.81 -0.73
C SER A 300 -6.59 1.88 0.49
N TYR A 301 -5.47 1.31 0.93
CA TYR A 301 -5.43 0.53 2.18
C TYR A 301 -5.62 1.38 3.44
N SER A 302 -5.33 2.69 3.33
CA SER A 302 -5.48 3.64 4.42
C SER A 302 -6.89 4.20 4.55
N ASN A 303 -7.76 4.00 3.54
CA ASN A 303 -9.19 4.24 3.68
C ASN A 303 -9.83 3.21 4.62
N THR A 304 -10.83 3.65 5.39
CA THR A 304 -11.58 2.79 6.29
C THR A 304 -12.35 1.71 5.52
N ALA A 305 -12.23 0.45 5.95
CA ALA A 305 -12.78 -0.70 5.26
C ALA A 305 -14.21 -1.07 5.72
N VAL A 306 -14.96 -0.15 6.35
CA VAL A 306 -16.30 -0.48 6.84
C VAL A 306 -17.27 -0.69 5.66
N PRO A 307 -17.95 -1.85 5.58
CA PRO A 307 -18.86 -2.15 4.49
C PRO A 307 -19.97 -1.09 4.35
N GLY A 308 -20.09 -0.51 3.15
CA GLY A 308 -21.15 0.44 2.79
C GLY A 308 -20.82 1.91 3.00
N PHE A 309 -19.61 2.26 3.46
CA PHE A 309 -19.14 3.63 3.61
C PHE A 309 -17.63 3.74 3.27
N VAL A 310 -17.25 3.25 2.10
CA VAL A 310 -15.87 3.34 1.61
C VAL A 310 -15.63 4.74 0.99
N ALA A 311 -14.40 5.11 0.60
CA ALA A 311 -14.15 6.37 -0.10
C ALA A 311 -14.98 6.50 -1.40
N ASP A 312 -15.46 5.37 -1.95
CA ASP A 312 -16.50 5.31 -2.97
C ASP A 312 -17.77 6.10 -2.61
N THR A 313 -18.17 6.14 -1.35
CA THR A 313 -19.42 6.75 -0.89
C THR A 313 -19.26 8.26 -0.85
N LEU A 314 -18.10 8.75 -0.38
CA LEU A 314 -17.72 10.15 -0.51
C LEU A 314 -17.69 10.58 -1.98
N TRP A 315 -17.04 9.78 -2.84
CA TRP A 315 -16.93 10.04 -4.27
C TRP A 315 -18.30 10.14 -4.95
N HIS A 316 -19.19 9.16 -4.71
CA HIS A 316 -20.56 9.21 -5.21
C HIS A 316 -21.35 10.39 -4.65
N HIS A 317 -21.13 10.81 -3.39
CA HIS A 317 -21.78 12.00 -2.85
C HIS A 317 -21.29 13.30 -3.52
N LEU A 318 -19.99 13.40 -3.83
CA LEU A 318 -19.45 14.54 -4.59
C LEU A 318 -20.13 14.61 -5.98
N TRP A 319 -20.20 13.49 -6.69
CA TRP A 319 -20.89 13.38 -7.97
C TRP A 319 -22.37 13.73 -7.89
N ASN A 320 -23.09 13.17 -6.92
CA ASN A 320 -24.51 13.47 -6.69
C ASN A 320 -24.75 14.94 -6.29
N SER A 321 -23.72 15.64 -5.82
CA SER A 321 -23.74 17.07 -5.51
C SER A 321 -23.33 17.95 -6.69
N GLY A 322 -23.02 17.36 -7.84
CA GLY A 322 -22.65 18.06 -9.07
C GLY A 322 -21.16 18.35 -9.24
N PHE A 323 -20.30 17.80 -8.37
CA PHE A 323 -18.85 17.92 -8.51
C PHE A 323 -18.32 16.73 -9.31
N ALA A 324 -17.83 16.99 -10.52
CA ALA A 324 -17.28 15.95 -11.40
C ALA A 324 -15.81 15.67 -11.05
N VAL A 325 -15.59 15.03 -9.91
CA VAL A 325 -14.25 14.72 -9.38
C VAL A 325 -13.76 13.38 -9.96
N PRO A 326 -12.62 13.35 -10.68
CA PRO A 326 -11.97 12.12 -11.11
C PRO A 326 -11.61 11.21 -9.93
N GLY A 327 -11.76 9.91 -10.12
CA GLY A 327 -11.38 8.90 -9.13
C GLY A 327 -10.14 8.15 -9.58
N ILE A 328 -9.18 7.99 -8.67
CA ILE A 328 -8.00 7.13 -8.86
C ILE A 328 -7.87 6.13 -7.71
N ALA A 329 -6.95 5.19 -7.84
CA ALA A 329 -6.56 4.29 -6.76
C ALA A 329 -5.05 4.39 -6.54
N GLY A 330 -4.66 4.48 -5.29
CA GLY A 330 -3.29 4.34 -4.83
C GLY A 330 -3.29 3.51 -3.56
N THR A 331 -2.32 2.61 -3.42
CA THR A 331 -2.38 1.62 -2.33
C THR A 331 -2.06 2.21 -0.97
N ASP A 332 -1.26 3.27 -0.93
CA ASP A 332 -0.50 3.71 0.25
C ASP A 332 0.41 2.59 0.79
N ALA A 333 0.88 1.72 -0.11
CA ALA A 333 1.75 0.61 0.26
C ALA A 333 3.11 1.12 0.72
N CYS A 334 3.59 0.58 1.84
CA CYS A 334 4.86 0.93 2.46
C CYS A 334 5.78 -0.32 2.56
N PRO A 335 6.22 -0.92 1.44
CA PRO A 335 7.02 -2.15 1.43
C PRO A 335 8.26 -2.14 2.33
N GLY A 336 8.83 -0.96 2.60
CA GLY A 336 9.93 -0.78 3.55
C GLY A 336 9.62 -1.23 4.99
N ARG A 337 8.34 -1.37 5.38
CA ARG A 337 7.93 -1.68 6.77
C ARG A 337 7.91 -3.17 7.13
N GLY A 338 8.04 -4.09 6.17
CA GLY A 338 7.97 -5.54 6.42
C GLY A 338 6.60 -6.10 6.81
N GLY A 339 5.54 -5.29 6.73
CA GLY A 339 4.15 -5.69 6.92
C GLY A 339 3.16 -4.96 6.00
N SER A 340 3.65 -4.49 4.85
CA SER A 340 2.83 -3.83 3.84
C SER A 340 1.91 -4.82 3.14
N TYR A 341 0.75 -4.36 2.70
CA TYR A 341 0.03 -5.03 1.61
C TYR A 341 0.74 -4.75 0.27
N PRO A 342 0.47 -5.56 -0.79
CA PRO A 342 1.17 -5.40 -2.06
C PRO A 342 0.83 -4.09 -2.77
N LEU A 343 1.83 -3.40 -3.31
CA LEU A 343 1.62 -2.23 -4.15
C LEU A 343 0.91 -2.61 -5.46
N GLY A 344 0.16 -1.68 -6.05
CA GLY A 344 -0.59 -1.87 -7.30
C GLY A 344 -1.66 -2.96 -7.29
N ALA A 345 -1.98 -3.54 -6.13
CA ALA A 345 -3.15 -4.40 -5.96
C ALA A 345 -4.45 -3.58 -5.95
N LEU A 346 -4.36 -2.28 -5.62
CA LEU A 346 -5.34 -1.25 -5.96
C LEU A 346 -4.65 -0.34 -6.97
N ARG A 347 -5.21 -0.18 -8.17
CA ARG A 347 -4.60 0.64 -9.23
C ARG A 347 -5.67 1.27 -10.12
N GLY A 348 -5.42 2.48 -10.61
CA GLY A 348 -6.24 3.15 -11.61
C GLY A 348 -5.82 2.74 -13.03
N TYR A 349 -6.76 2.72 -13.98
CA TYR A 349 -6.44 2.58 -15.39
C TYR A 349 -6.80 3.86 -16.12
N ALA A 350 -5.84 4.43 -16.84
CA ALA A 350 -6.05 5.65 -17.61
C ALA A 350 -5.93 5.35 -19.11
N LEU A 351 -6.82 5.94 -19.91
CA LEU A 351 -6.79 5.82 -21.37
C LEU A 351 -5.82 6.87 -21.93
N VAL A 352 -4.69 6.42 -22.44
CA VAL A 352 -3.61 7.29 -22.93
C VAL A 352 -3.54 7.31 -24.46
N PRO A 353 -3.03 8.40 -25.07
CA PRO A 353 -2.87 8.51 -26.53
C PRO A 353 -1.94 7.44 -27.12
N ASP A 354 -0.79 7.21 -26.48
CA ASP A 354 0.16 6.15 -26.86
C ASP A 354 0.56 5.33 -25.63
N PRO A 355 -0.04 4.16 -25.41
CA PRO A 355 0.33 3.29 -24.28
C PRO A 355 1.73 2.70 -24.44
N TYR A 356 2.44 2.91 -25.56
CA TYR A 356 3.80 2.42 -25.78
C TYR A 356 4.84 3.56 -25.80
N ALA A 357 4.45 4.77 -25.42
CA ALA A 357 5.35 5.90 -25.28
C ALA A 357 6.51 5.61 -24.29
N PRO A 358 7.66 6.29 -24.44
CA PRO A 358 8.75 6.25 -23.45
C PRO A 358 8.28 6.67 -22.05
N PRO A 359 8.96 6.24 -20.97
CA PRO A 359 8.52 6.47 -19.59
C PRO A 359 8.09 7.91 -19.25
N GLY A 360 8.88 8.93 -19.60
CA GLY A 360 8.55 10.34 -19.34
C GLY A 360 7.26 10.77 -20.03
N ASP A 361 7.22 10.64 -21.36
CA ASP A 361 6.03 10.98 -22.18
C ASP A 361 4.78 10.20 -21.70
N LEU A 362 4.96 8.91 -21.35
CA LEU A 362 3.86 8.08 -20.87
C LEU A 362 3.36 8.50 -19.48
N TYR A 363 4.26 8.97 -18.60
CA TYR A 363 3.87 9.48 -17.29
C TYR A 363 3.01 10.75 -17.42
N ASP A 364 3.44 11.69 -18.27
CA ASP A 364 2.71 12.93 -18.55
C ASP A 364 1.33 12.64 -19.16
N ASP A 365 1.26 11.72 -20.14
CA ASP A 365 0.00 11.28 -20.74
C ASP A 365 -0.90 10.58 -19.71
N TRP A 366 -0.33 9.77 -18.81
CA TRP A 366 -1.08 9.07 -17.76
C TRP A 366 -1.66 10.04 -16.75
N ILE A 367 -0.88 11.01 -16.28
CA ILE A 367 -1.32 12.09 -15.40
C ILE A 367 -2.46 12.87 -16.06
N GLU A 368 -2.28 13.32 -17.30
CA GLU A 368 -3.32 14.12 -17.97
C GLU A 368 -4.60 13.31 -18.21
N ALA A 369 -4.48 11.99 -18.45
CA ALA A 369 -5.64 11.11 -18.53
C ALA A 369 -6.36 10.98 -17.18
N VAL A 370 -5.63 10.92 -16.05
CA VAL A 370 -6.21 10.94 -14.71
C VAL A 370 -6.96 12.26 -14.45
N ARG A 371 -6.38 13.41 -14.81
CA ARG A 371 -7.03 14.73 -14.66
C ARG A 371 -8.37 14.82 -15.39
N ARG A 372 -8.50 14.12 -16.53
CA ARG A 372 -9.70 14.16 -17.38
C ARG A 372 -10.85 13.28 -16.89
N GLY A 373 -10.56 12.30 -16.04
CA GLY A 373 -11.55 11.35 -15.48
C GLY A 373 -11.84 10.15 -16.38
#